data_AF-A0A962PUP8-F1
#
_entry.id   AF-A0A962PUP8-F1
#
_cell.length_a   1.000
_cell.length_b   1.000
_cell.length_c   1.000
_cell.angle_alpha   90.00
_cell.angle_beta   90.00
_cell.angle_gamma   90.00
#
_symmetry.space_group_name_H-M   'P 1'
#
loop_
_entity.id
_entity.type
_entity.pdbx_description
1 polymer ?
#
loop_
_entity_poly.entity_id
_entity_poly.type
_entity_poly.pdbx_seq_one_letter_code
_entity_poly.pdbx_strand_id
1 'polypeptide(L)' 'MIDLLSRNARSGDIYINIALLHLENQEWGRARMALENGISKGRLSEPDKASALLQDTYRRLGIIAKAPG' A
#
# COMPACT_ATOMS: atom_id res chain seq x y z
N MET A 1 -4.92 10.72 -13.75
CA MET A 1 -4.22 9.98 -14.82
C MET A 1 -3.49 8.74 -14.28
N ILE A 2 -2.86 8.82 -13.11
CA ILE A 2 -2.21 7.66 -12.45
C ILE A 2 -3.18 6.49 -12.22
N ASP A 3 -4.41 6.74 -11.77
CA ASP A 3 -5.43 5.71 -11.49
C ASP A 3 -5.70 4.73 -12.66
N LEU A 4 -5.71 5.24 -13.89
CA LEU A 4 -6.01 4.46 -15.09
C LEU A 4 -4.81 3.57 -15.50
N LEU A 5 -3.59 4.04 -15.23
CA LEU A 5 -2.35 3.27 -15.42
C LEU A 5 -2.22 2.19 -14.35
N SER A 6 -2.56 2.50 -13.10
CA SER A 6 -2.56 1.53 -11.99
C SER A 6 -3.50 0.36 -12.25
N ARG A 7 -4.67 0.62 -12.85
CA ARG A 7 -5.65 -0.43 -13.20
C ARG A 7 -5.14 -1.37 -14.29
N ASN A 8 -4.49 -0.84 -15.34
CA ASN A 8 -3.98 -1.65 -16.46
C ASN A 8 -2.62 -2.32 -16.19
N ALA A 9 -1.92 -1.92 -15.13
CA ALA A 9 -0.67 -2.56 -14.75
C ALA A 9 -0.88 -4.03 -14.35
N ARG A 10 0.06 -4.89 -14.76
CA ARG A 10 0.03 -6.32 -14.45
C ARG A 10 0.45 -6.64 -13.01
N SER A 11 1.10 -5.71 -12.31
CA SER A 11 1.54 -5.85 -10.92
C SER A 11 0.93 -4.79 -10.01
N GLY A 12 0.91 -5.09 -8.71
CA GLY A 12 0.59 -4.15 -7.65
C GLY A 12 1.66 -3.08 -7.41
N ASP A 13 2.82 -3.14 -8.06
CA ASP A 13 3.97 -2.25 -7.78
C ASP A 13 3.64 -0.77 -8.00
N ILE A 14 2.78 -0.46 -8.98
CA ILE A 14 2.32 0.92 -9.19
C ILE A 14 1.61 1.46 -7.94
N TYR A 15 0.80 0.63 -7.28
CA TYR A 15 0.14 1.02 -6.05
C TYR A 15 1.12 1.20 -4.89
N ILE A 16 2.22 0.44 -4.86
CA ILE A 16 3.29 0.64 -3.88
C ILE A 16 3.97 1.99 -4.11
N ASN A 17 4.27 2.36 -5.34
CA ASN A 17 4.86 3.67 -5.66
C ASN A 17 3.93 4.82 -5.28
N ILE A 18 2.62 4.69 -5.54
CA ILE A 18 1.61 5.67 -5.10
C ILE A 18 1.57 5.76 -3.57
N ALA A 19 1.64 4.63 -2.88
CA ALA A 19 1.70 4.63 -1.42
C ALA A 19 2.92 5.37 -0.89
N LEU A 20 4.10 5.15 -1.48
CA LEU A 20 5.33 5.85 -1.10
C LEU A 20 5.19 7.37 -1.21
N LEU A 21 4.60 7.87 -2.30
CA LEU A 21 4.31 9.31 -2.45
C LEU A 21 3.38 9.84 -1.35
N HIS A 22 2.35 9.08 -0.99
CA HIS A 22 1.45 9.45 0.12
C HIS A 22 2.16 9.38 1.48
N LEU A 23 3.08 8.44 1.69
CA LEU A 23 3.89 8.35 2.92
C LEU A 23 4.82 9.55 3.07
N GLU A 24 5.47 10.00 1.98
CA GLU A 24 6.30 11.20 1.97
C GLU A 24 5.49 12.45 2.35
N ASN A 25 4.24 12.53 1.88
CA ASN A 25 3.32 13.62 2.21
C ASN A 25 2.58 13.45 3.55
N GLN A 26 2.90 12.41 4.35
CA GLN A 26 2.24 12.08 5.61
C GLN A 26 0.71 11.84 5.47
N GLU A 27 0.25 11.48 4.27
CA GLU A 27 -1.14 11.16 3.97
C GLU A 27 -1.43 9.69 4.31
N TRP A 28 -1.29 9.33 5.58
CA TRP A 28 -1.29 7.94 6.05
C TRP A 28 -2.51 7.12 5.62
N GLY A 29 -3.71 7.73 5.60
CA GLY A 29 -4.93 7.06 5.17
C GLY A 29 -4.93 6.69 3.68
N ARG A 30 -4.37 7.55 2.83
CA ARG A 30 -4.24 7.30 1.39
C ARG A 30 -3.13 6.30 1.10
N ALA A 31 -2.02 6.40 1.82
CA ALA A 31 -0.94 5.42 1.77
C ALA A 31 -1.46 4.02 2.11
N ARG A 32 -2.25 3.87 3.18
CA ARG A 32 -2.88 2.61 3.57
C ARG A 32 -3.71 2.03 2.44
N MET A 33 -4.63 2.81 1.87
CA MET A 33 -5.51 2.34 0.79
C MET A 33 -4.70 1.90 -0.44
N ALA A 34 -3.66 2.64 -0.79
CA ALA A 34 -2.78 2.27 -1.89
C ALA A 34 -2.02 0.96 -1.60
N LEU A 35 -1.47 0.78 -0.40
CA LEU A 35 -0.78 -0.46 0.00
C LEU A 35 -1.72 -1.67 -0.02
N GLU A 36 -2.92 -1.55 0.56
CA GLU A 36 -3.94 -2.61 0.54
C GLU A 36 -4.31 -3.00 -0.89
N ASN A 37 -4.52 -2.03 -1.78
CA ASN A 37 -4.82 -2.28 -3.19
C ASN A 37 -3.65 -2.95 -3.91
N GLY A 38 -2.41 -2.53 -3.65
CA GLY A 38 -1.21 -3.13 -4.24
C GLY A 38 -1.01 -4.58 -3.81
N ILE A 39 -1.17 -4.86 -2.52
CA ILE A 39 -1.06 -6.22 -1.97
C ILE A 39 -2.19 -7.10 -2.48
N SER A 40 -3.43 -6.62 -2.46
CA SER A 40 -4.60 -7.36 -2.98
C SER A 40 -4.48 -7.68 -4.47
N LYS A 41 -3.92 -6.76 -5.26
CA LYS A 41 -3.66 -6.97 -6.69
C LYS A 41 -2.57 -8.02 -6.95
N GLY A 42 -1.63 -8.18 -6.01
CA GLY A 42 -0.58 -9.18 -6.06
C GLY A 42 0.48 -8.91 -7.15
N ARG A 43 1.28 -9.94 -7.44
CA ARG A 43 2.44 -9.87 -8.37
C ARG A 43 3.40 -8.73 -8.01
N LEU A 44 3.57 -8.47 -6.72
CA LEU A 44 4.52 -7.49 -6.23
C LEU A 44 5.94 -7.98 -6.45
N SER A 45 6.81 -7.04 -6.84
CA SER A 45 8.25 -7.30 -6.94
C SER A 45 8.87 -7.50 -5.55
N GLU A 46 8.38 -6.77 -4.55
CA GLU A 46 8.85 -6.83 -3.16
C GLU A 46 7.65 -7.00 -2.18
N PRO A 47 7.02 -8.19 -2.11
CA PRO A 47 5.81 -8.40 -1.30
C PRO A 47 6.04 -8.23 0.21
N ASP A 48 7.20 -8.65 0.73
CA ASP A 48 7.54 -8.52 2.15
C ASP A 48 7.68 -7.06 2.58
N LYS A 49 8.32 -6.26 1.72
CA LYS A 49 8.48 -4.81 1.93
C LYS A 49 7.15 -4.07 1.90
N ALA A 50 6.28 -4.42 0.95
CA ALA A 50 4.92 -3.86 0.91
C ALA A 50 4.13 -4.18 2.18
N SER A 51 4.27 -5.41 2.70
CA SER A 51 3.62 -5.85 3.93
C SER A 51 4.17 -5.12 5.16
N ALA A 52 5.49 -4.94 5.25
CA ALA A 52 6.14 -4.18 6.30
C ALA A 52 5.72 -2.69 6.29
N LEU A 53 5.65 -2.07 5.10
CA LEU A 53 5.15 -0.70 4.94
C LEU A 53 3.70 -0.57 5.40
N LEU A 54 2.84 -1.55 5.09
CA LEU A 54 1.45 -1.54 5.53
C LEU A 54 1.34 -1.66 7.05
N GLN A 55 2.12 -2.54 7.68
CA GLN A 55 2.17 -2.66 9.14
C GLN A 55 2.65 -1.37 9.81
N ASP A 56 3.67 -0.69 9.27
CA ASP A 56 4.12 0.60 9.78
C ASP A 56 3.04 1.67 9.63
N THR A 57 2.38 1.71 8.48
CA THR A 57 1.28 2.65 8.20
C THR A 57 0.12 2.43 9.16
N TYR A 58 -0.24 1.17 9.45
CA TYR A 58 -1.25 0.83 10.45
C TYR A 58 -0.87 1.32 11.85
N ARG A 59 0.39 1.10 12.27
CA ARG A 59 0.89 1.59 13.55
C ARG A 59 0.78 3.11 13.67
N ARG A 60 1.15 3.86 12.61
CA ARG A 60 1.05 5.33 12.57
C ARG A 60 -0.39 5.82 12.63
N LEU A 61 -1.31 5.09 12.03
CA LEU A 61 -2.74 5.37 12.08
C LEU A 61 -3.39 4.97 13.42
N GLY A 62 -2.65 4.33 14.34
CA GLY A 62 -3.21 3.76 15.56
C GLY A 62 -4.14 2.57 15.29
N ILE A 63 -4.13 2.03 14.08
CA ILE A 63 -4.87 0.83 13.71
C ILE A 63 -4.01 -0.35 14.16
N ILE A 64 -4.27 -0.87 15.34
CA ILE A 64 -3.69 -2.15 15.76
C ILE A 64 -4.36 -3.19 14.86
N ALA A 65 -3.63 -3.70 13.87
CA ALA A 65 -4.12 -4.78 13.01
C ALA A 65 -4.66 -5.88 13.93
N LYS A 66 -5.98 -6.08 13.89
CA LYS A 66 -6.65 -7.10 14.68
C LYS A 66 -6.00 -8.43 14.30
N ALA A 67 -5.28 -9.04 15.25
CA ALA A 67 -4.70 -10.37 15.05
C ALA A 67 -5.82 -11.31 14.55
N PRO A 68 -5.56 -12.16 13.54
CA PRO A 68 -6.52 -13.18 13.16
C PRO A 68 -6.70 -14.09 14.38
N GLY A 69 -7.93 -14.10 14.91
CA GLY A 69 -8.39 -15.12 15.86
C GLY A 69 -8.88 -16.34 15.13
#